data_AF-A0A6I6UF42-F1
#
_entry.id   AF-A0A6I6UF42-F1
#
_cell.length_a   1.000
_cell.length_b   1.000
_cell.length_c   1.000
_cell.angle_alpha   90.00
_cell.angle_beta   90.00
_cell.angle_gamma   90.00
#
_symmetry.space_group_name_H-M   'P 1'
#
loop_
_entity.id
_entity.type
_entity.pdbx_description
1 polymer ?
#
loop_
_entity_poly.entity_id
_entity_poly.type
_entity_poly.pdbx_seq_one_letter_code
_entity_poly.pdbx_strand_id
1 'polypeptide(L)' 'MNEEQLEDLFGFYGYEDLYKRFKTPLYVTGIMDDADADLLEDFFENFKFDCTVLFDEFRFWFQYYEVSKRPPFTL' A
#
# COMPACT_ATOMS: atom_id res chain seq x y z
N MET A 1 6.11 -6.74 6.07
CA MET A 1 7.27 -6.03 5.47
C MET A 1 7.89 -5.09 6.50
N ASN A 2 9.19 -4.76 6.45
CA ASN A 2 9.77 -3.77 7.39
C ASN A 2 9.68 -2.32 6.83
N GLU A 3 9.94 -1.30 7.67
CA GLU A 3 9.82 0.10 7.26
C GLU A 3 10.76 0.49 6.10
N GLU A 4 11.98 -0.06 6.07
CA GLU A 4 12.99 0.24 5.04
C GLU A 4 12.57 -0.30 3.68
N GLN A 5 12.12 -1.56 3.64
CA GLN A 5 11.58 -2.19 2.43
C GLN A 5 10.34 -1.47 1.91
N LEU A 6 9.46 -1.00 2.82
CA LEU A 6 8.28 -0.24 2.46
C LEU A 6 8.65 1.12 1.85
N GLU A 7 9.63 1.82 2.43
CA GLU A 7 10.16 3.08 1.91
C GLU A 7 10.78 2.89 0.51
N ASP A 8 11.60 1.86 0.34
CA ASP A 8 12.22 1.51 -0.93
C ASP A 8 11.18 1.20 -2.02
N LEU A 9 10.12 0.47 -1.69
CA LEU A 9 9.03 0.15 -2.60
C LEU A 9 8.28 1.40 -3.07
N PHE A 10 7.88 2.25 -2.13
CA PHE A 10 7.26 3.53 -2.50
C PHE A 10 8.21 4.38 -3.36
N GLY A 11 9.51 4.41 -3.04
CA GLY A 11 10.51 5.11 -3.83
C GLY A 11 10.64 4.58 -5.26
N PHE A 12 10.70 3.25 -5.42
CA PHE A 12 10.82 2.58 -6.72
C PHE A 12 9.67 2.93 -7.67
N TYR A 13 8.44 3.04 -7.16
CA TYR A 13 7.26 3.41 -7.95
C TYR A 13 7.03 4.93 -8.07
N GLY A 14 7.94 5.76 -7.54
CA GLY A 14 7.85 7.22 -7.62
C GLY A 14 6.89 7.86 -6.59
N TYR A 15 6.57 7.14 -5.53
CA TYR A 15 5.66 7.54 -4.45
C TYR A 15 6.38 7.94 -3.16
N GLU A 16 7.66 8.32 -3.23
CA GLU A 16 8.46 8.73 -2.06
C GLU A 16 7.77 9.85 -1.23
N ASP A 17 7.18 10.84 -1.91
CA ASP A 17 6.46 11.93 -1.25
C ASP A 17 5.15 11.46 -0.57
N LEU A 18 4.47 10.45 -1.15
CA LEU A 18 3.32 9.82 -0.52
C LEU A 18 3.75 9.05 0.73
N TYR A 19 4.85 8.29 0.66
CA TYR A 19 5.38 7.59 1.82
C TYR A 19 5.71 8.54 2.96
N LYS A 20 6.40 9.64 2.70
CA LYS A 20 6.71 10.67 3.72
C LYS A 20 5.45 11.20 4.40
N ARG A 21 4.37 11.42 3.64
CA ARG A 21 3.08 11.87 4.18
C ARG A 21 2.35 10.77 4.95
N PHE A 22 2.49 9.52 4.52
CA PHE A 22 1.72 8.39 5.05
C PHE A 22 2.49 7.57 6.10
N LYS A 23 3.77 7.83 6.34
CA LYS A 23 4.60 7.05 7.27
C LYS A 23 3.95 6.87 8.64
N THR A 24 3.52 7.97 9.28
CA THR A 24 2.86 7.92 10.58
C THR A 24 1.53 7.16 10.54
N PRO A 25 0.57 7.46 9.65
CA PRO A 25 -0.68 6.71 9.62
C PRO A 25 -0.52 5.24 9.17
N LEU A 26 0.45 4.91 8.31
CA LEU A 26 0.78 3.51 7.98
C LEU A 26 1.23 2.76 9.24
N TYR A 27 2.16 3.35 10.00
CA TYR A 27 2.63 2.78 11.28
C TYR A 27 1.50 2.63 12.31
N VAL A 28 0.66 3.65 12.49
CA VAL A 28 -0.42 3.64 13.50
C VAL A 28 -1.53 2.65 13.14
N THR A 29 -1.86 2.52 11.85
CA THR A 29 -2.94 1.63 11.42
C THR A 29 -2.50 0.17 11.25
N GLY A 30 -1.20 -0.08 11.14
CA GLY A 30 -0.65 -1.42 10.92
C GLY A 30 -1.09 -2.05 9.59
N ILE A 31 -1.61 -1.27 8.64
CA ILE A 31 -2.15 -1.80 7.37
C ILE A 31 -1.09 -2.50 6.51
N MET A 32 0.20 -2.20 6.74
CA MET A 32 1.33 -2.81 6.05
C MET A 32 2.00 -3.94 6.83
N ASP A 33 1.51 -4.26 8.03
CA ASP A 33 2.16 -5.25 8.91
C ASP A 33 2.03 -6.66 8.32
N ASP A 34 0.84 -7.00 7.83
CA ASP A 34 0.52 -8.29 7.19
C ASP A 34 0.61 -8.25 5.66
N ALA A 35 0.90 -7.07 5.08
CA ALA A 35 1.00 -6.92 3.63
C ALA A 35 2.28 -7.58 3.09
N ASP A 36 2.10 -8.39 2.05
CA ASP A 36 3.20 -8.92 1.26
C ASP A 36 3.76 -7.85 0.31
N ALA A 37 5.07 -7.86 0.08
CA ALA A 37 5.72 -6.97 -0.87
C ALA A 37 5.16 -7.18 -2.28
N ASP A 38 4.99 -8.44 -2.70
CA ASP A 38 4.42 -8.80 -4.01
C ASP A 38 3.02 -8.21 -4.21
N LEU A 39 2.20 -8.17 -3.16
CA LEU A 39 0.85 -7.59 -3.22
C LEU A 39 0.91 -6.07 -3.42
N LEU A 40 1.84 -5.39 -2.74
CA LEU A 40 2.00 -3.94 -2.84
C LEU A 40 2.61 -3.53 -4.19
N GLU A 41 3.56 -4.31 -4.71
CA GLU A 41 4.09 -4.16 -6.07
C GLU A 41 2.98 -4.25 -7.11
N ASP A 42 2.21 -5.34 -7.08
CA ASP A 42 1.08 -5.56 -7.98
C ASP A 42 0.01 -4.45 -7.82
N PHE A 43 -0.21 -3.94 -6.60
CA PHE A 43 -1.08 -2.79 -6.38
C PHE A 43 -0.58 -1.52 -7.07
N PHE A 44 0.71 -1.18 -6.97
CA PHE A 44 1.29 -0.01 -7.63
C PHE A 44 1.39 -0.11 -9.16
N GLU A 45 1.41 -1.33 -9.69
CA GLU A 45 1.26 -1.57 -11.11
C GLU A 45 -0.16 -1.27 -11.61
N ASN A 46 -1.17 -1.60 -10.82
CA ASN A 46 -2.58 -1.47 -11.20
C ASN A 46 -3.22 -0.13 -10.80
N PHE A 47 -2.69 0.57 -9.80
CA PHE A 47 -3.21 1.86 -9.31
C PHE A 47 -2.20 2.99 -9.51
N LYS A 48 -2.73 4.17 -9.88
CA LYS A 48 -1.95 5.40 -9.97
C LYS A 48 -2.47 6.42 -8.98
N PHE A 49 -1.57 6.91 -8.14
CA PHE A 49 -1.85 7.96 -7.17
C PHE A 49 -1.19 9.26 -7.61
N ASP A 50 -1.90 10.36 -7.44
CA ASP A 50 -1.31 11.69 -7.55
C ASP A 50 -0.79 12.16 -6.18
N CYS A 51 -0.10 13.30 -6.18
CA CYS A 51 0.42 13.89 -4.94
C CYS A 51 -0.67 14.47 -4.03
N THR A 52 -1.95 14.49 -4.44
CA THR A 52 -3.06 15.05 -3.66
C THR A 52 -3.86 13.99 -2.91
N VAL A 53 -3.67 12.71 -3.26
CA VAL A 53 -4.33 11.57 -2.62
C VAL A 53 -4.22 11.63 -1.09
N LEU A 54 -5.36 11.36 -0.46
CA LEU A 54 -5.48 11.30 0.99
C LEU A 54 -5.14 9.90 1.49
N PHE A 55 -4.69 9.82 2.74
CA PHE A 55 -4.34 8.52 3.34
C PHE A 55 -5.54 7.56 3.33
N ASP A 56 -6.74 8.04 3.67
CA ASP A 56 -7.94 7.19 3.71
C ASP A 56 -8.33 6.65 2.34
N GLU A 57 -8.07 7.42 1.27
CA GLU A 57 -8.31 6.98 -0.11
C GLU A 57 -7.32 5.88 -0.51
N PHE A 58 -6.02 6.11 -0.26
CA PHE A 58 -5.00 5.08 -0.44
C PHE A 58 -5.34 3.80 0.33
N ARG A 59 -5.70 3.95 1.61
CA ARG A 59 -6.08 2.86 2.51
C ARG A 59 -7.25 2.06 1.94
N PHE A 60 -8.29 2.76 1.49
CA PHE A 60 -9.48 2.12 0.91
C PHE A 60 -9.12 1.30 -0.33
N TRP A 61 -8.36 1.88 -1.26
CA TRP A 61 -7.99 1.18 -2.50
C TRP A 61 -7.09 -0.02 -2.24
N PHE A 62 -6.13 0.10 -1.32
CA PHE A 62 -5.26 -1.01 -0.95
C PHE A 62 -6.04 -2.17 -0.34
N GLN A 63 -6.94 -1.91 0.61
CA GLN A 63 -7.77 -2.95 1.22
C GLN A 63 -8.74 -3.58 0.22
N TYR A 64 -9.34 -2.76 -0.66
CA TYR A 64 -10.16 -3.27 -1.74
C TYR A 64 -9.37 -4.23 -2.64
N TYR A 65 -8.14 -3.84 -3.01
CA TYR A 65 -7.27 -4.65 -3.85
C TYR A 65 -6.89 -5.97 -3.18
N GLU A 66 -6.45 -5.91 -1.93
CA GLU A 66 -6.11 -7.08 -1.13
C GLU A 66 -7.28 -8.09 -1.11
N VAL A 67 -8.50 -7.62 -0.80
CA VAL A 67 -9.70 -8.47 -0.78
C VAL A 67 -10.01 -9.03 -2.17
N SER A 68 -9.82 -8.25 -3.23
CA SER A 68 -10.08 -8.70 -4.61
C SER A 68 -9.13 -9.80 -5.08
N LYS A 69 -7.91 -9.88 -4.51
CA LYS A 69 -6.91 -10.90 -4.82
C LYS A 69 -7.05 -12.16 -3.97
N ARG A 70 -7.81 -12.10 -2.87
CA ARG A 70 -8.10 -13.30 -2.08
C ARG A 70 -8.97 -14.24 -2.92
N PRO A 71 -8.61 -15.54 -3.01
CA PRO A 71 -9.43 -16.49 -3.74
C PRO A 71 -10.84 -16.53 -3.13
N PRO A 72 -11.90 -16.58 -3.94
CA PRO A 72 -13.26 -16.66 -3.43
C PRO A 72 -13.40 -17.96 -2.64
N PHE A 73 -13.54 -17.84 -1.32
CA PHE A 73 -13.88 -18.90 -0.36
C PHE A 73 -13.39 -20.30 -0.73
N THR A 74 -12.25 -20.74 -0.19
CA THR A 74 -12.02 -22.19 -0.04
C THR A 74 -13.05 -22.73 0.95
N LEU A 75 -14.09 -23.38 0.42
CA LEU A 75 -15.02 -24.26 1.13
C LEU A 75 -14.29 -25.48 1.71
#